data_AF-T2I7H6-F1
#
_entry.id   AF-T2I7H6-F1
#
_cell.length_a   1.000
_cell.length_b   1.000
_cell.length_c   1.000
_cell.angle_alpha   90.00
_cell.angle_beta   90.00
_cell.angle_gamma   90.00
#
_symmetry.space_group_name_H-M   'P 1'
#
loop_
_entity.id
_entity.type
_entity.pdbx_description
1 polymer ?
#
loop_
_entity_poly.entity_id
_entity_poly.type
_entity_poly.pdbx_seq_one_letter_code
_entity_poly.pdbx_strand_id
1 'polypeptide(L)'
;MLVEFAGRRSEDPPATLKVVGWGGLATQMKETCTEGDRLILEGRLSMNTFERKEGFKEKRAELVISRFYPVDGVTNPSSMDNVVSLDTAKSSQRKNSSYDQDSYDMDESQPMPTSSSNEDDPIPF
;
A
#
# COMPACT_ATOMS: atom_id res chain seq x y z
N MET A 1 11.68 -17.54 -1.92
CA MET A 1 12.17 -16.27 -2.49
C MET A 1 12.55 -15.34 -1.34
N LEU A 2 13.50 -14.43 -1.53
CA LEU A 2 13.83 -13.38 -0.58
C LEU A 2 13.55 -12.04 -1.25
N VAL A 3 12.93 -11.11 -0.54
CA VAL A 3 12.63 -9.76 -1.06
C VAL A 3 13.26 -8.71 -0.18
N GLU A 4 13.55 -7.57 -0.78
CA GLU A 4 14.12 -6.41 -0.12
C GLU A 4 13.11 -5.27 -0.07
N PHE A 5 13.03 -4.61 1.09
CA PHE A 5 12.28 -3.39 1.30
C PHE A 5 13.25 -2.25 1.57
N ALA A 6 13.01 -1.10 0.97
CA ALA A 6 13.75 0.11 1.28
C ALA A 6 13.65 0.45 2.78
N GLY A 7 14.74 1.00 3.33
CA GLY A 7 14.76 1.52 4.69
C GLY A 7 13.67 2.57 4.92
N ARG A 8 13.20 2.71 6.17
CA ARG A 8 12.16 3.69 6.51
C ARG A 8 12.67 5.13 6.40
N ARG A 9 13.96 5.34 6.65
CA ARG A 9 14.68 6.59 6.44
C ARG A 9 15.73 6.40 5.35
N SER A 10 16.19 7.51 4.77
CA SER A 10 17.24 7.48 3.75
C SER A 10 18.57 6.91 4.25
N GLU A 11 18.87 7.03 5.55
CA GLU A 11 20.05 6.41 6.16
C GLU A 11 19.86 4.94 6.59
N ASP A 12 18.62 4.44 6.64
CA ASP A 12 18.37 3.08 7.15
C ASP A 12 18.74 2.03 6.09
N PRO A 13 19.44 0.94 6.46
CA PRO A 13 19.75 -0.12 5.52
C PRO A 13 18.47 -0.83 5.03
N PRO A 14 18.47 -1.39 3.81
CA PRO A 14 17.36 -2.19 3.33
C PRO A 14 17.09 -3.41 4.22
N ALA A 15 15.82 -3.74 4.40
CA ALA A 15 15.38 -4.89 5.18
C ALA A 15 14.99 -6.04 4.26
N THR A 16 15.35 -7.27 4.62
CA THR A 16 15.00 -8.45 3.83
C THR A 16 13.95 -9.31 4.51
N LEU A 17 13.09 -9.95 3.72
CA LEU A 17 12.05 -10.86 4.22
C LEU A 17 11.99 -12.13 3.38
N LYS A 18 11.87 -13.28 4.05
CA LYS A 18 11.64 -14.55 3.38
C LYS A 18 10.18 -14.66 2.95
N VAL A 19 10.02 -15.10 1.71
CA VAL A 19 8.74 -15.22 1.04
C VAL A 19 8.51 -16.67 0.60
N VAL A 20 7.34 -17.20 0.96
CA VAL A 20 6.96 -18.61 0.78
C VAL A 20 5.68 -18.68 -0.05
N GLY A 21 5.77 -19.31 -1.22
CA GLY A 21 4.62 -19.72 -2.04
C GLY A 21 4.43 -21.23 -1.96
N TRP A 22 3.20 -21.69 -2.17
CA TRP A 22 2.84 -23.11 -2.17
C TRP A 22 2.17 -23.53 -3.47
N GLY A 23 2.31 -24.81 -3.83
CA GLY A 23 1.66 -25.38 -5.02
C GLY A 23 2.03 -24.66 -6.31
N GLY A 24 1.05 -24.45 -7.19
CA GLY A 24 1.26 -23.80 -8.49
C GLY A 24 1.86 -22.39 -8.40
N LEU A 25 1.60 -21.66 -7.32
CA LEU A 25 2.14 -20.32 -7.10
C LEU A 25 3.67 -20.35 -6.95
N ALA A 26 4.21 -21.37 -6.26
CA ALA A 26 5.66 -21.52 -6.09
C ALA A 26 6.37 -21.75 -7.43
N THR A 27 5.77 -22.57 -8.30
CA THR A 27 6.29 -22.83 -9.65
C THR A 27 6.24 -21.56 -10.49
N GLN A 28 5.11 -20.87 -10.51
CA GLN A 28 4.94 -19.62 -11.26
C GLN A 28 5.97 -18.57 -10.81
N MET A 29 6.16 -18.37 -9.49
CA MET A 29 7.16 -17.44 -8.97
C MET A 29 8.58 -17.79 -9.40
N LYS A 30 8.93 -19.08 -9.44
CA LYS A 30 10.26 -19.52 -9.86
C LYS A 30 10.51 -19.24 -11.35
N GLU A 31 9.47 -19.31 -12.18
CA GLU A 31 9.57 -19.13 -13.62
C GLU A 31 9.51 -17.66 -14.03
N THR A 32 8.69 -16.84 -13.35
CA THR A 32 8.42 -15.47 -13.78
C THR A 32 9.22 -14.41 -13.03
N CYS A 33 9.73 -14.70 -11.84
CA CYS A 33 10.39 -13.69 -11.01
C CYS A 33 11.91 -13.86 -11.03
N THR A 34 12.60 -12.75 -11.26
CA THR A 34 14.05 -12.63 -11.29
C THR A 34 14.55 -11.65 -10.24
N GLU A 35 15.85 -11.65 -9.98
CA GLU A 35 16.45 -10.73 -9.03
C GLU A 35 16.37 -9.29 -9.56
N GLY A 36 15.92 -8.36 -8.73
CA GLY A 36 15.71 -6.96 -9.09
C GLY A 36 14.27 -6.62 -9.52
N ASP A 37 13.42 -7.63 -9.72
CA ASP A 37 12.01 -7.40 -10.06
C ASP A 37 11.25 -6.72 -8.92
N ARG A 38 10.40 -5.76 -9.30
CA ARG A 38 9.50 -5.09 -8.38
C ARG A 38 8.13 -5.76 -8.45
N LEU A 39 7.69 -6.29 -7.32
CA LEU A 39 6.47 -7.06 -7.22
C LEU A 39 5.60 -6.50 -6.09
N ILE A 40 4.28 -6.53 -6.29
CA ILE A 40 3.32 -6.39 -5.20
C ILE A 40 2.99 -7.80 -4.72
N LEU A 41 3.22 -8.04 -3.43
CA LEU A 41 2.97 -9.34 -2.79
C LEU A 41 1.80 -9.23 -1.83
N GLU A 42 0.80 -10.09 -2.00
CA GLU A 42 -0.34 -10.24 -1.10
C GLU A 42 -0.21 -11.55 -0.32
N GLY A 43 -0.53 -11.52 0.97
CA GLY A 43 -0.50 -12.73 1.77
C GLY A 43 -0.58 -12.46 3.27
N ARG A 44 -0.04 -13.39 4.05
CA ARG A 44 0.00 -13.29 5.51
C ARG A 44 1.42 -13.35 6.03
N LEU A 45 1.72 -12.53 7.02
CA LEU A 45 2.98 -12.57 7.74
C LEU A 45 2.87 -13.57 8.90
N SER A 46 3.80 -14.53 8.97
CA SER A 46 3.86 -15.54 10.03
C SER A 46 5.20 -15.47 10.77
N MET A 47 5.16 -15.59 12.10
CA MET A 47 6.36 -15.74 12.92
C MET A 47 6.58 -17.21 13.23
N ASN A 48 7.66 -17.77 12.69
CA ASN A 48 8.01 -19.18 12.86
C ASN A 48 9.18 -19.28 13.83
N THR A 49 9.08 -20.17 14.81
CA THR A 49 10.18 -20.43 15.77
C THR A 49 10.98 -21.62 15.28
N PHE A 50 12.26 -21.42 15.02
CA PHE A 50 13.20 -22.46 14.58
C PHE A 50 14.17 -22.78 15.71
N GLU A 51 14.33 -24.07 16.00
CA GLU A 51 15.32 -24.56 16.96
C GLU A 51 16.62 -24.87 16.20
N ARG A 52 17.67 -24.10 16.48
CA ARG A 52 18.97 -24.36 15.85
C ARG A 52 19.67 -25.51 16.56
N LYS A 53 20.57 -26.19 15.83
CA LYS A 53 21.44 -27.24 16.38
C LYS A 53 22.31 -26.75 17.56
N GLU A 54 22.54 -25.45 17.62
CA GLU A 54 23.26 -24.74 18.69
C GLU A 54 22.42 -24.55 19.97
N GLY A 55 21.17 -25.06 20.01
CA GLY A 55 20.33 -25.13 21.20
C GLY A 55 19.48 -23.90 21.50
N PHE A 56 19.51 -22.87 20.66
CA PHE A 56 18.67 -21.68 20.81
C PHE A 56 17.54 -21.61 19.79
N LYS A 57 16.45 -20.98 20.23
CA LYS A 57 15.25 -20.74 19.44
C LYS A 57 15.30 -19.36 18.82
N GLU A 58 15.06 -19.29 17.52
CA GLU A 58 15.01 -18.05 16.77
C GLU A 58 13.60 -17.85 16.20
N LYS A 59 13.02 -16.66 16.39
CA LYS A 59 11.80 -16.26 15.70
C LYS A 59 12.16 -15.63 14.36
N ARG A 60 11.68 -16.23 13.27
CA ARG A 60 11.84 -15.70 11.91
C ARG A 60 10.49 -15.32 11.32
N ALA A 61 10.47 -14.14 10.71
CA ALA A 61 9.35 -13.66 9.93
C ALA A 61 9.34 -14.30 8.53
N GLU A 62 8.19 -14.82 8.12
CA GLU A 62 7.98 -15.34 6.76
C GLU A 62 6.66 -14.81 6.19
N LEU A 63 6.70 -14.25 4.99
CA LEU A 63 5.50 -13.87 4.23
C LEU A 63 5.02 -15.07 3.42
N VAL A 64 3.84 -15.58 3.74
CA VAL A 64 3.18 -16.63 2.96
C VAL A 64 2.26 -15.98 1.94
N ILE A 65 2.60 -16.11 0.66
CA ILE A 65 1.89 -15.42 -0.42
C ILE A 65 0.58 -16.15 -0.76
N SER A 66 -0.49 -15.37 -0.96
CA SER A 66 -1.71 -15.77 -1.65
C SER A 66 -1.66 -15.42 -3.15
N ARG A 67 -1.20 -14.21 -3.48
CA ARG A 67 -1.09 -13.69 -4.86
C ARG A 67 0.11 -12.74 -5.01
N PHE A 68 0.64 -12.63 -6.22
CA PHE A 68 1.63 -11.61 -6.55
C PHE A 68 1.30 -10.94 -7.88
N TYR A 69 1.75 -9.70 -8.04
CA TYR A 69 1.53 -8.90 -9.23
C TYR A 69 2.86 -8.28 -9.67
N PRO A 70 3.29 -8.50 -10.92
CA PRO A 70 4.44 -7.79 -11.46
C PRO A 70 4.10 -6.30 -11.60
N VAL A 71 5.08 -5.44 -11.28
CA VAL A 71 4.97 -4.00 -11.49
C VAL A 71 5.71 -3.67 -12.78
N ASP A 72 5.02 -3.77 -13.91
CA ASP A 72 5.54 -3.31 -15.19
C ASP A 72 5.64 -1.78 -15.18
N GLY A 73 6.84 -1.23 -15.33
CA GLY A 73 7.01 0.19 -15.66
C GLY A 73 7.74 1.09 -14.65
N VAL A 74 8.30 0.58 -13.55
CA VAL A 74 9.27 1.41 -12.79
C VAL A 74 10.65 1.30 -13.43
N THR A 75 10.80 1.99 -14.56
CA THR A 75 12.11 2.50 -14.96
C THR A 75 12.65 3.32 -13.79
N ASN A 76 13.93 3.12 -13.42
CA ASN A 76 14.59 3.93 -12.41
C ASN A 76 14.25 5.42 -12.63
N PRO A 77 13.93 6.20 -11.58
CA PRO A 77 13.63 7.63 -11.72
C PRO A 77 14.84 8.48 -12.16
N SER A 78 15.91 7.89 -12.70
CA SER A 78 17.12 8.61 -13.07
C SER A 78 17.13 9.16 -14.49
N SER A 79 16.13 8.91 -15.35
CA SER A 79 16.10 9.50 -16.71
C SER A 79 14.72 9.40 -17.39
N MET A 80 13.77 10.30 -17.09
CA MET A 80 12.68 10.58 -18.04
C MET A 80 12.30 12.07 -18.02
N ASP A 81 12.96 12.84 -18.89
CA ASP A 81 12.43 14.12 -19.39
C ASP A 81 11.19 13.81 -20.26
N ASN A 82 10.02 13.83 -19.65
CA ASN A 82 8.74 13.79 -20.36
C ASN A 82 8.31 15.21 -20.72
N VAL A 83 8.91 15.80 -21.75
CA VAL A 83 8.43 17.06 -22.35
C VAL A 83 7.56 16.72 -23.56
N VAL A 84 6.25 16.94 -23.44
CA VAL A 84 5.28 16.80 -24.52
C VAL A 84 5.19 18.15 -25.26
N SER A 85 5.57 18.19 -26.54
CA SER A 85 5.48 19.41 -27.36
C SER A 85 4.02 19.80 -27.62
N LEU A 86 3.67 21.02 -27.22
CA LEU A 86 2.32 21.59 -27.23
C LEU A 86 2.00 22.28 -28.56
N ASP A 87 1.94 21.55 -29.68
CA ASP A 87 1.59 22.17 -30.97
C ASP A 87 0.74 21.26 -31.85
N THR A 88 -0.43 20.79 -31.40
CA THR A 88 -1.53 20.39 -32.29
C THR A 88 -2.85 20.37 -31.52
N ALA A 89 -3.55 21.51 -31.45
CA ALA A 89 -5.01 21.54 -31.23
C ALA A 89 -5.61 22.85 -31.76
N LYS A 90 -5.83 22.92 -33.08
CA LYS A 90 -6.86 23.77 -33.68
C LYS A 90 -8.05 22.88 -34.03
N SER A 91 -9.20 23.18 -33.44
CA SER A 91 -10.58 22.84 -33.84
C SER A 91 -11.38 22.45 -32.59
N SER A 92 -12.60 22.88 -32.29
CA SER A 92 -13.49 23.92 -32.80
C SER A 92 -14.60 24.03 -31.74
N GLN A 93 -15.19 25.23 -31.65
CA GLN A 93 -16.54 25.50 -31.15
C GLN A 93 -16.85 25.27 -29.66
N ARG A 94 -16.79 26.41 -28.96
CA ARG A 94 -17.62 26.76 -27.81
C ARG A 94 -19.09 26.39 -28.06
N LYS A 95 -19.73 25.83 -27.03
CA LYS A 95 -21.13 26.12 -26.68
C LYS A 95 -21.28 26.11 -25.17
N ASN A 96 -21.50 27.31 -24.62
CA ASN A 96 -21.98 27.52 -23.27
C ASN A 96 -23.33 26.82 -23.10
N SER A 97 -23.50 26.09 -22.01
CA SER A 97 -24.81 25.86 -21.41
C SER A 97 -24.74 26.32 -19.97
N SER A 98 -25.47 27.40 -19.71
CA SER A 98 -25.78 27.96 -18.39
C SER A 98 -26.57 26.93 -17.60
N TYR A 99 -26.18 26.67 -16.36
CA TYR A 99 -27.05 26.04 -15.38
C TYR A 99 -27.21 27.00 -14.21
N ASP A 100 -28.48 27.33 -14.00
CA ASP A 100 -29.05 28.22 -13.02
C ASP A 100 -28.58 27.95 -11.59
N GLN A 101 -28.39 29.06 -10.90
CA GLN A 101 -28.04 29.15 -9.50
C GLN A 101 -29.33 29.18 -8.69
N ASP A 102 -29.82 28.01 -8.29
CA ASP A 102 -30.93 27.94 -7.33
C ASP A 102 -30.40 28.12 -5.90
N SER A 103 -30.84 29.24 -5.34
CA SER A 103 -30.71 29.71 -3.97
C SER A 103 -31.48 28.78 -3.03
N TYR A 104 -30.80 28.16 -2.07
CA TYR A 104 -31.47 27.62 -0.89
C TYR A 104 -31.32 28.61 0.26
N ASP A 105 -32.45 29.26 0.53
CA ASP A 105 -32.71 30.16 1.64
C ASP A 105 -32.50 29.45 2.99
N MET A 106 -32.03 30.22 3.96
CA MET A 106 -31.78 29.78 5.34
C MET A 106 -33.12 29.52 6.05
N ASP A 107 -33.23 28.39 6.75
CA ASP A 107 -34.17 28.27 7.87
C ASP A 107 -33.46 27.69 9.10
N GLU A 108 -33.92 28.16 10.24
CA GLU A 108 -33.20 28.42 11.46
C GLU A 108 -33.39 27.33 12.53
N SER A 109 -32.33 27.05 13.29
CA SER A 109 -32.29 26.49 14.64
C SER A 109 -32.68 25.01 14.89
N GLN A 110 -31.77 24.24 15.50
CA GLN A 110 -31.83 23.81 16.92
C GLN A 110 -30.50 23.10 17.31
N PRO A 111 -29.84 23.46 18.43
CA PRO A 111 -28.63 22.79 18.90
C PRO A 111 -28.94 21.42 19.53
N MET A 112 -28.19 20.38 19.15
CA MET A 112 -28.26 19.07 19.80
C MET A 112 -27.76 19.17 21.25
N PRO A 113 -28.47 18.60 22.25
CA PRO A 113 -27.93 18.46 23.59
C PRO A 113 -26.80 17.42 23.57
N THR A 114 -25.57 17.86 23.87
CA THR A 114 -24.48 16.98 24.27
C THR A 114 -24.71 16.56 25.72
N SER A 115 -25.28 15.38 25.94
CA SER A 115 -25.20 14.71 27.24
C SER A 115 -23.81 14.08 27.38
N SER A 116 -22.88 14.86 27.94
CA SER A 116 -21.67 14.37 28.57
C SER A 116 -22.03 13.80 29.94
N SER A 117 -22.14 12.47 30.06
CA SER A 117 -22.20 11.78 31.33
C SER A 117 -20.91 10.99 31.50
N ASN A 118 -19.88 11.66 32.02
CA ASN A 118 -18.75 10.98 32.63
C ASN A 118 -19.24 10.53 34.01
N GLU A 119 -19.74 9.31 34.10
CA GLU A 119 -19.93 8.62 35.38
C GLU A 119 -18.67 7.80 35.64
N ASP A 120 -17.82 8.34 36.52
CA ASP A 120 -16.75 7.62 37.20
C ASP A 120 -17.38 6.48 38.02
N ASP A 121 -17.39 5.27 37.48
CA ASP A 121 -17.77 4.07 38.22
C ASP A 121 -16.51 3.50 38.92
N PRO A 122 -16.37 3.59 40.26
CA PRO A 122 -15.18 3.12 40.95
C PRO A 122 -15.14 1.59 40.95
N ILE A 123 -14.07 1.05 40.39
CA ILE A 123 -13.73 -0.38 40.39
C ILE A 123 -13.62 -0.86 41.86
N PRO A 124 -14.39 -1.85 42.32
CA PRO A 124 -14.21 -2.40 43.66
C PRO A 124 -12.93 -3.24 43.73
N PHE A 125 -12.14 -3.02 44.79
CA PHE A 125 -10.95 -3.82 45.16
C PHE A 125 -11.31 -5.25 45.54
#